data_AF-A0A524GK11-F1
#
_entry.id   AF-A0A524GK11-F1
#
_cell.length_a   1.000
_cell.length_b   1.000
_cell.length_c   1.000
_cell.angle_alpha   90.00
_cell.angle_beta   90.00
_cell.angle_gamma   90.00
#
_symmetry.space_group_name_H-M   'P 1'
#
loop_
_entity.id
_entity.type
_entity.pdbx_description
1 polymer ?
#
loop_
_entity_poly.entity_id
_entity_poly.type
_entity_poly.pdbx_seq_one_letter_code
_entity_poly.pdbx_strand_id
1 'polypeptide(L)'
;MLKSDMMELKRDAAKMVTRKDYSDPAIYEIINDDLLAGYTSATDNVAVDTMAWLCKALANSENPLHKETLRKIADNSGNPKLAKYAKKALKSMN
;
A
#
# COMPACT_ATOMS: atom_id res chain seq x y z
N MET A 1 -9.72 -19.85 4.86
CA MET A 1 -8.33 -19.79 5.38
C MET A 1 -7.35 -19.26 4.32
N LEU A 2 -7.39 -19.71 3.06
CA LEU A 2 -6.52 -19.22 1.96
C LEU A 2 -6.41 -17.68 1.74
N LYS A 3 -7.49 -16.90 1.87
CA LYS A 3 -7.42 -15.43 1.70
C LYS A 3 -6.69 -14.72 2.85
N SER A 4 -6.80 -15.25 4.07
CA SER A 4 -6.15 -14.64 5.24
C SER A 4 -4.64 -14.86 5.16
N ASP A 5 -4.22 -16.09 4.85
CA ASP A 5 -2.80 -16.43 4.74
C ASP A 5 -2.11 -15.66 3.61
N MET A 6 -2.78 -15.43 2.46
CA MET A 6 -2.26 -14.60 1.38
C MET A 6 -2.13 -13.11 1.77
N MET A 7 -3.07 -12.57 2.53
CA MET A 7 -3.01 -11.17 2.98
C MET A 7 -1.86 -10.97 3.99
N GLU A 8 -1.64 -11.93 4.87
CA GLU A 8 -0.50 -11.90 5.78
C GLU A 8 0.84 -12.02 5.04
N LEU A 9 0.91 -12.88 4.02
CA LEU A 9 2.10 -13.01 3.17
C LEU A 9 2.37 -11.70 2.40
N LYS A 10 1.33 -11.08 1.84
CA LYS A 10 1.43 -9.76 1.17
C LYS A 10 1.90 -8.68 2.12
N ARG A 11 1.37 -8.67 3.36
CA ARG A 11 1.79 -7.74 4.42
C ARG A 11 3.27 -7.92 4.75
N ASP A 12 3.75 -9.16 4.87
CA ASP A 12 5.14 -9.41 5.24
C ASP A 12 6.11 -9.11 4.09
N ALA A 13 5.71 -9.37 2.84
CA ALA A 13 6.43 -8.89 1.66
C ALA A 13 6.49 -7.35 1.61
N ALA A 14 5.36 -6.66 1.84
CA ALA A 14 5.32 -5.20 1.89
C ALA A 14 6.24 -4.63 2.98
N LYS A 15 6.23 -5.24 4.18
CA LYS A 15 7.16 -4.88 5.26
C LYS A 15 8.62 -5.09 4.85
N MET A 16 8.92 -6.16 4.13
CA MET A 16 10.28 -6.43 3.65
C MET A 16 10.75 -5.37 2.63
N VAL A 17 9.88 -4.97 1.70
CA VAL A 17 10.14 -3.87 0.75
C VAL A 17 10.33 -2.54 1.45
N THR A 18 9.61 -2.26 2.54
CA THR A 18 9.85 -1.02 3.32
C THR A 18 11.16 -1.00 4.10
N ARG A 19 11.76 -2.17 4.37
CA ARG A 19 12.94 -2.31 5.24
C ARG A 19 14.26 -2.48 4.49
N LYS A 20 14.22 -2.87 3.22
CA LYS A 20 15.38 -3.02 2.35
C LYS A 20 15.22 -2.06 1.17
N ASP A 21 16.30 -1.41 0.73
CA ASP A 21 16.34 -0.63 -0.53
C ASP A 21 16.19 -1.58 -1.73
N TYR A 22 15.01 -2.16 -1.90
CA TYR A 22 14.65 -2.86 -3.12
C TYR A 22 14.46 -1.81 -4.20
N SER A 23 15.45 -1.72 -5.06
CA SER A 23 15.54 -0.73 -6.14
C SER A 23 14.85 -1.19 -7.43
N ASP A 24 14.21 -2.36 -7.43
CA ASP A 24 13.54 -2.91 -8.61
C ASP A 24 12.18 -2.20 -8.83
N PRO A 25 12.03 -1.41 -9.91
CA PRO A 25 10.78 -0.73 -10.22
C PRO A 25 9.58 -1.69 -10.34
N ALA A 26 9.81 -2.93 -10.79
CA ALA A 26 8.72 -3.90 -10.99
C ALA A 26 8.00 -4.25 -9.68
N ILE A 27 8.70 -4.21 -8.54
CA ILE A 27 8.09 -4.46 -7.23
C ILE A 27 7.08 -3.37 -6.89
N TYR A 28 7.41 -2.11 -7.19
CA TYR A 28 6.52 -0.98 -6.91
C TYR A 28 5.29 -1.00 -7.81
N GLU A 29 5.42 -1.43 -9.07
CA GLU A 29 4.27 -1.60 -9.97
C GLU A 29 3.32 -2.69 -9.45
N ILE A 30 3.83 -3.82 -8.97
CA ILE A 30 3.00 -4.88 -8.35
C ILE A 30 2.27 -4.34 -7.12
N ILE A 31 2.95 -3.57 -6.27
CA ILE A 31 2.34 -2.94 -5.09
C ILE A 31 1.26 -1.94 -5.50
N ASN A 32 1.50 -1.16 -6.55
CA ASN A 32 0.54 -0.21 -7.11
C ASN A 32 -0.73 -0.92 -7.58
N ASP A 33 -0.58 -2.00 -8.34
CA ASP A 33 -1.70 -2.79 -8.85
C ASP A 33 -2.51 -3.43 -7.72
N ASP A 34 -1.82 -4.02 -6.73
CA ASP A 34 -2.46 -4.62 -5.55
C ASP A 34 -3.27 -3.58 -4.74
N LEU A 35 -2.72 -2.37 -4.58
CA LEU A 35 -3.42 -1.28 -3.93
C LEU A 35 -4.67 -0.87 -4.70
N LEU A 36 -4.55 -0.65 -6.02
CA LEU A 36 -5.67 -0.23 -6.87
C LEU A 36 -6.79 -1.29 -6.92
N ALA A 37 -6.44 -2.58 -6.89
CA ALA A 37 -7.40 -3.67 -6.86
C ALA A 37 -8.09 -3.82 -5.50
N GLY A 38 -7.40 -3.51 -4.39
CA GLY A 38 -7.83 -3.88 -3.05
C GLY A 38 -8.44 -2.76 -2.21
N TYR A 39 -8.02 -1.50 -2.39
CA TYR A 39 -8.24 -0.45 -1.40
C TYR A 39 -9.72 -0.13 -1.10
N THR A 40 -10.61 -0.28 -2.08
CA THR A 40 -12.05 -0.03 -1.93
C THR A 40 -12.77 -1.12 -1.13
N SER A 41 -12.20 -2.33 -1.09
CA SER A 41 -12.81 -3.52 -0.47
C SER A 41 -12.20 -3.86 0.90
N ALA A 42 -11.16 -3.14 1.32
CA ALA A 42 -10.46 -3.34 2.58
C ALA A 42 -11.32 -2.86 3.77
N THR A 43 -12.08 -3.77 4.37
CA THR A 43 -13.00 -3.46 5.48
C THR A 43 -12.54 -4.02 6.82
N ASP A 44 -11.90 -5.19 6.85
CA ASP A 44 -11.39 -5.81 8.07
C ASP A 44 -10.01 -5.27 8.48
N ASN A 45 -9.64 -5.50 9.75
CA ASN A 45 -8.40 -4.97 10.32
C ASN A 45 -7.14 -5.48 9.61
N VAL A 46 -7.14 -6.73 9.13
CA VAL A 46 -5.96 -7.33 8.46
C VAL A 46 -5.82 -6.75 7.07
N ALA A 47 -6.91 -6.65 6.30
CA ALA A 47 -6.90 -6.03 4.98
C ALA A 47 -6.48 -4.56 5.04
N VAL A 48 -7.02 -3.80 6.00
CA VAL A 48 -6.67 -2.38 6.19
C VAL A 48 -5.20 -2.20 6.57
N ASP A 49 -4.67 -3.03 7.48
CA ASP A 49 -3.25 -2.97 7.86
C ASP A 49 -2.34 -3.35 6.68
N THR A 50 -2.72 -4.37 5.92
CA THR A 50 -1.98 -4.81 4.72
C THR A 50 -1.90 -3.68 3.69
N MET A 51 -3.03 -3.04 3.36
CA MET A 51 -3.07 -1.91 2.43
C MET A 51 -2.29 -0.70 2.95
N ALA A 52 -2.31 -0.46 4.27
CA ALA A 52 -1.50 0.60 4.87
C ALA A 52 0.01 0.36 4.72
N TRP A 53 0.47 -0.88 4.87
CA TRP A 53 1.87 -1.25 4.63
C TRP A 53 2.25 -1.12 3.15
N LEU A 54 1.35 -1.51 2.24
CA LEU A 54 1.55 -1.33 0.80
C LEU A 54 1.65 0.16 0.42
N CYS A 55 0.80 1.04 0.99
CA CYS A 55 0.93 2.49 0.78
C CYS A 55 2.31 3.00 1.21
N LYS A 56 2.81 2.53 2.36
CA LYS A 56 4.13 2.92 2.85
C LYS A 56 5.24 2.40 1.95
N ALA A 57 5.15 1.15 1.48
CA ALA A 57 6.12 0.58 0.55
C ALA A 57 6.14 1.36 -0.77
N LEU A 58 4.96 1.68 -1.31
CA LEU A 58 4.83 2.41 -2.57
C LEU A 58 5.46 3.82 -2.49
N ALA A 59 5.33 4.51 -1.36
CA ALA A 59 5.95 5.82 -1.16
C ALA A 59 7.49 5.80 -1.26
N ASN A 60 8.15 4.67 -0.94
CA ASN A 60 9.60 4.55 -1.07
C ASN A 60 10.10 4.58 -2.52
N SER A 61 9.22 4.40 -3.50
CA SER A 61 9.60 4.48 -4.92
C SER A 61 9.95 5.89 -5.40
N GLU A 62 9.52 6.92 -4.66
CA GLU A 62 9.60 8.35 -5.04
C GLU A 62 9.03 8.70 -6.44
N ASN A 63 8.27 7.79 -7.05
CA ASN A 63 7.71 7.96 -8.40
C ASN A 63 6.46 8.87 -8.37
N PRO A 64 6.37 9.92 -9.21
CA PRO A 64 5.18 10.76 -9.31
C PRO A 64 3.88 10.01 -9.65
N LEU A 65 3.93 8.95 -10.46
CA LEU A 65 2.74 8.14 -10.76
C LEU A 65 2.20 7.43 -9.52
N HIS A 66 3.09 7.06 -8.60
CA HIS A 66 2.70 6.44 -7.34
C HIS A 66 2.14 7.45 -6.34
N LYS A 67 2.55 8.73 -6.41
CA LYS A 67 1.89 9.83 -5.68
C LYS A 67 0.40 9.91 -6.07
N GLU A 68 0.08 9.74 -7.35
CA GLU A 68 -1.32 9.74 -7.81
C GLU A 68 -2.14 8.62 -7.20
N THR A 69 -1.60 7.40 -7.16
CA THR A 69 -2.27 6.26 -6.53
C THR A 69 -2.51 6.49 -5.04
N LEU A 70 -1.51 6.97 -4.29
CA LEU A 70 -1.69 7.24 -2.87
C LEU A 70 -2.70 8.36 -2.61
N ARG A 71 -2.75 9.39 -3.48
CA ARG A 71 -3.79 10.43 -3.42
C ARG A 71 -5.18 9.87 -3.67
N LYS A 72 -5.33 9.04 -4.71
CA LYS A 72 -6.60 8.37 -5.01
C LYS A 72 -7.11 7.56 -3.81
N ILE A 73 -6.24 6.83 -3.13
CA ILE A 73 -6.61 6.03 -1.94
C ILE A 73 -6.94 6.94 -0.75
N ALA A 74 -6.17 8.00 -0.55
CA ALA A 74 -6.41 8.98 0.51
C ALA A 74 -7.79 9.66 0.40
N ASP A 75 -8.29 9.84 -0.82
CA ASP A 75 -9.54 10.55 -1.09
C ASP A 75 -10.75 9.61 -1.25
N ASN A 76 -10.53 8.38 -1.75
CA ASN A 76 -11.62 7.47 -2.13
C ASN A 76 -11.67 6.16 -1.31
N SER A 77 -10.82 5.99 -0.30
CA SER A 77 -10.87 4.79 0.56
C SER A 77 -12.15 4.76 1.39
N GLY A 78 -12.86 3.63 1.35
CA GLY A 78 -14.03 3.38 2.21
C GLY A 78 -13.68 3.23 3.70
N ASN A 79 -12.40 3.10 4.04
CA ASN A 79 -11.93 3.01 5.42
C ASN A 79 -11.11 4.26 5.83
N PRO A 80 -11.51 4.99 6.90
CA PRO A 80 -10.81 6.19 7.36
C PRO A 80 -9.37 5.94 7.83
N LYS A 81 -9.09 4.76 8.37
CA LYS A 81 -7.75 4.38 8.84
C LYS A 81 -6.81 4.19 7.64
N LEU A 82 -7.27 3.50 6.59
CA LEU A 82 -6.51 3.36 5.36
C LEU A 82 -6.24 4.72 4.69
N ALA A 83 -7.26 5.57 4.59
CA ALA A 83 -7.12 6.93 4.06
C ALA A 83 -6.04 7.73 4.82
N LYS A 84 -6.01 7.63 6.15
CA LYS A 84 -5.00 8.28 7.00
C LYS A 84 -3.57 7.78 6.68
N TYR A 85 -3.38 6.48 6.48
CA TYR A 85 -2.07 5.93 6.15
C TYR A 85 -1.61 6.33 4.74
N ALA A 86 -2.51 6.34 3.76
CA ALA A 86 -2.21 6.84 2.42
C ALA A 86 -1.76 8.31 2.45
N LYS A 87 -2.44 9.17 3.21
CA LYS A 87 -2.03 10.58 3.42
C LYS A 87 -0.66 10.69 4.10
N LYS A 88 -0.34 9.81 5.05
CA LYS A 88 0.96 9.80 5.71
C LYS A 88 2.07 9.36 4.75
N ALA A 89 1.80 8.35 3.92
CA ALA A 89 2.72 7.86 2.90
C ALA A 89 3.01 8.93 1.84
N LEU A 90 1.99 9.65 1.37
CA LEU A 90 2.17 10.80 0.47
C LEU A 90 3.13 11.85 1.04
N LYS A 91 2.97 12.19 2.32
CA LYS A 91 3.80 13.19 3.00
C LYS A 91 5.23 12.75 3.25
N SER A 92 5.51 11.43 3.21
CA SER A 92 6.88 10.92 3.39
C SER A 92 7.67 10.85 2.09
N MET A 93 7.02 11.04 0.94
CA MET A 93 7.72 11.16 -0.34
C MET A 93 8.37 12.54 -0.42
N ASN A 94 9.64 12.58 -0.80
CA ASN A 94 10.36 13.84 -1.07
C ASN A 94 9.76 14.60 -2.27
#